data_AF-A0A529SNL6-F1
#
_entry.id   AF-A0A529SNL6-F1
#
_cell.length_a   1.000
_cell.length_b   1.000
_cell.length_c   1.000
_cell.angle_alpha   90.00
_cell.angle_beta   90.00
_cell.angle_gamma   90.00
#
_symmetry.space_group_name_H-M   'P 1'
#
loop_
_entity.id
_entity.type
_entity.pdbx_description
1 polymer ?
#
loop_
_entity_poly.entity_id
_entity_poly.type
_entity_poly.pdbx_seq_one_letter_code
_entity_poly.pdbx_strand_id
1 'polypeptide(L)'
;PAGVREAAAEALRHGRIGYTDALGLADLRKAIAGHYGEHYGIDVAPSRIAVTTGSSAAFNLAFLAMFDPGDRVAIAAPGYPAYRNIMAALGIEIVEIELGADAYLHADHLKSAHRDKPLKGVLFASPANPTGAVIPADELAALVKTAEELGIAVISDEIYHRLAYAAPDVTALAHGASVTVINSFSKYY
;
A
#
# COMPACT_ATOMS: atom_id res chain seq x y z
N PRO A 1 -8.62 -17.38 11.31
CA PRO A 1 -9.35 -18.57 10.80
C PRO A 1 -8.82 -19.92 11.34
N ALA A 2 -9.65 -20.96 11.41
CA ALA A 2 -9.26 -22.29 11.92
C ALA A 2 -8.10 -22.92 11.13
N GLY A 3 -8.19 -22.96 9.80
CA GLY A 3 -7.13 -23.53 8.95
C GLY A 3 -5.77 -22.83 9.11
N VAL A 4 -5.75 -21.50 9.33
CA VAL A 4 -4.50 -20.77 9.60
C VAL A 4 -3.88 -21.19 10.94
N ARG A 5 -4.72 -21.36 11.98
CA ARG A 5 -4.26 -21.80 13.31
C ARG A 5 -3.72 -23.22 13.26
N GLU A 6 -4.40 -24.10 12.52
CA GLU A 6 -3.96 -25.49 12.32
C GLU A 6 -2.65 -25.57 11.55
N ALA A 7 -2.51 -24.83 10.45
CA ALA A 7 -1.28 -24.76 9.67
C ALA A 7 -0.09 -24.24 10.51
N ALA A 8 -0.31 -23.20 11.33
CA ALA A 8 0.71 -22.70 12.25
C ALA A 8 1.11 -23.75 13.31
N ALA A 9 0.11 -24.43 13.90
CA ALA A 9 0.37 -25.47 14.89
C ALA A 9 1.13 -26.66 14.28
N GLU A 10 0.83 -27.02 13.04
CA GLU A 10 1.53 -28.07 12.30
C GLU A 10 2.98 -27.69 11.99
N ALA A 11 3.21 -26.46 11.52
CA ALA A 11 4.56 -25.94 11.29
C ALA A 11 5.40 -25.91 12.58
N LEU A 12 4.79 -25.64 13.73
CA LEU A 12 5.47 -25.67 15.04
C LEU A 12 5.80 -27.09 15.51
N ARG A 13 4.96 -28.08 15.22
CA ARG A 13 5.19 -29.47 15.62
C ARG A 13 6.20 -30.19 14.74
N HIS A 14 6.11 -29.99 13.43
CA HIS A 14 6.78 -30.82 12.44
C HIS A 14 7.62 -30.02 11.43
N GLY A 15 7.46 -28.71 11.38
CA GLY A 15 8.17 -27.84 10.45
C GLY A 15 9.63 -27.62 10.85
N ARG A 16 10.48 -27.38 9.84
CA ARG A 16 11.86 -26.90 10.04
C ARG A 16 11.82 -25.38 10.13
N ILE A 17 11.85 -24.84 11.35
CA ILE A 17 11.81 -23.39 11.59
C ILE A 17 13.24 -22.84 11.56
N GLY A 18 13.64 -22.29 10.42
CA GLY A 18 14.93 -21.64 10.23
C GLY A 18 14.77 -20.30 9.50
N TYR A 19 15.89 -19.68 9.15
CA TYR A 19 15.89 -18.47 8.33
C TYR A 19 15.25 -18.76 6.97
N THR A 20 14.42 -17.83 6.51
CA THR A 20 13.84 -17.86 5.16
C THR A 20 14.65 -16.96 4.23
N ASP A 21 14.34 -17.00 2.93
CA ASP A 21 14.80 -15.98 1.99
C ASP A 21 14.45 -14.57 2.50
N ALA A 22 15.30 -13.59 2.20
CA ALA A 22 15.17 -12.22 2.68
C ALA A 22 13.86 -11.55 2.23
N LEU A 23 13.35 -11.90 1.06
CA LEU A 23 12.06 -11.41 0.55
C LEU A 23 10.88 -12.28 0.99
N GLY A 24 11.13 -13.33 1.78
CA GLY A 24 10.15 -14.29 2.24
C GLY A 24 10.12 -15.59 1.42
N LEU A 25 9.47 -16.60 2.00
CA LEU A 25 9.34 -17.93 1.42
C LEU A 25 8.84 -17.87 -0.04
N ALA A 26 9.53 -18.55 -0.94
CA ALA A 26 9.21 -18.53 -2.37
C ALA A 26 7.76 -18.98 -2.64
N ASP A 27 7.27 -20.00 -1.93
CA ASP A 27 5.90 -20.49 -2.12
C ASP A 27 4.84 -19.54 -1.58
N LEU A 28 5.13 -18.77 -0.52
CA LEU A 28 4.25 -17.70 -0.05
C LEU A 28 4.19 -16.57 -1.09
N ARG A 29 5.31 -16.18 -1.68
CA ARG A 29 5.33 -15.17 -2.75
C ARG A 29 4.57 -15.62 -3.99
N LYS A 30 4.70 -16.90 -4.40
CA LYS A 30 3.89 -17.49 -5.48
C LYS A 30 2.39 -17.48 -5.14
N ALA A 31 2.02 -17.82 -3.90
CA ALA A 31 0.63 -17.78 -3.47
C ALA A 31 0.05 -16.37 -3.48
N ILE A 32 0.81 -15.36 -3.04
CA ILE A 32 0.40 -13.96 -3.13
C ILE A 32 0.25 -13.53 -4.60
N ALA A 33 1.19 -13.89 -5.48
CA ALA A 33 1.07 -13.64 -6.91
C ALA A 33 -0.20 -14.27 -7.51
N GLY A 34 -0.48 -15.54 -7.17
CA GLY A 34 -1.70 -16.23 -7.57
C GLY A 34 -2.96 -15.53 -7.08
N HIS A 35 -2.97 -15.06 -5.83
CA HIS A 35 -4.08 -14.25 -5.28
C HIS A 35 -4.34 -12.99 -6.11
N TYR A 36 -3.29 -12.32 -6.60
CA TYR A 36 -3.47 -11.16 -7.47
C TYR A 36 -4.12 -11.51 -8.81
N GLY A 37 -3.74 -12.65 -9.40
CA GLY A 37 -4.37 -13.15 -10.62
C GLY A 37 -5.83 -13.58 -10.40
N GLU A 38 -6.14 -14.24 -9.29
CA GLU A 38 -7.48 -14.75 -8.97
C GLU A 38 -8.46 -13.63 -8.56
N HIS A 39 -8.02 -12.70 -7.71
CA HIS A 39 -8.91 -11.70 -7.10
C HIS A 39 -8.96 -10.39 -7.89
N TYR A 40 -7.82 -9.92 -8.42
CA TYR A 40 -7.76 -8.66 -9.18
C TYR A 40 -7.62 -8.87 -10.70
N GLY A 41 -7.37 -10.08 -11.17
CA GLY A 41 -7.08 -10.33 -12.59
C GLY A 41 -5.73 -9.78 -13.05
N ILE A 42 -4.79 -9.57 -12.13
CA ILE A 42 -3.47 -8.98 -12.42
C ILE A 42 -2.37 -10.02 -12.28
N ASP A 43 -1.54 -10.18 -13.32
CA ASP A 43 -0.35 -11.01 -13.27
C ASP A 43 0.81 -10.26 -12.61
N VAL A 44 1.26 -10.74 -11.45
CA VAL A 44 2.38 -10.19 -10.69
C VAL A 44 3.45 -11.27 -10.54
N ALA A 45 4.63 -11.02 -11.10
CA ALA A 45 5.75 -11.94 -10.92
C ALA A 45 6.12 -12.09 -9.43
N PRO A 46 6.33 -13.31 -8.89
CA PRO A 46 6.70 -13.51 -7.49
C PRO A 46 7.98 -12.77 -7.06
N SER A 47 8.86 -12.44 -8.01
CA SER A 47 10.06 -11.62 -7.79
C SER A 47 9.75 -10.17 -7.38
N ARG A 48 8.54 -9.68 -7.63
CA ARG A 48 8.07 -8.33 -7.25
C ARG A 48 7.42 -8.28 -5.88
N ILE A 49 7.35 -9.40 -5.16
CA ILE A 49 6.69 -9.51 -3.87
C ILE A 49 7.75 -9.63 -2.77
N ALA A 50 7.62 -8.83 -1.72
CA ALA A 50 8.40 -8.93 -0.50
C ALA A 50 7.46 -9.18 0.68
N VAL A 51 7.74 -10.21 1.47
CA VAL A 51 7.00 -10.53 2.69
C VAL A 51 7.70 -9.90 3.87
N THR A 52 6.95 -9.14 4.66
CA THR A 52 7.47 -8.41 5.82
C THR A 52 6.75 -8.82 7.09
N THR A 53 7.30 -8.44 8.25
CA THR A 53 6.63 -8.60 9.54
C THR A 53 5.52 -7.55 9.70
N GLY A 54 4.40 -7.79 9.02
CA GLY A 54 3.26 -6.88 8.94
C GLY A 54 3.50 -5.67 8.04
N SER A 55 2.43 -4.91 7.78
CA SER A 55 2.48 -3.73 6.91
C SER A 55 3.36 -2.61 7.47
N SER A 56 3.49 -2.48 8.80
CA SER A 56 4.40 -1.50 9.42
C SER A 56 5.85 -1.66 8.95
N ALA A 57 6.34 -2.89 8.84
CA ALA A 57 7.67 -3.16 8.30
C ALA A 57 7.74 -2.90 6.79
N ALA A 58 6.65 -3.13 6.05
CA ALA A 58 6.57 -2.78 4.63
C ALA A 58 6.66 -1.26 4.42
N PHE A 59 5.98 -0.44 5.23
CA PHE A 59 6.11 1.02 5.16
C PHE A 59 7.55 1.49 5.42
N ASN A 60 8.22 0.94 6.44
CA ASN A 60 9.62 1.26 6.71
C ASN A 60 10.50 0.97 5.48
N LEU A 61 10.38 -0.23 4.90
CA LEU A 61 11.18 -0.64 3.75
C LEU A 61 10.85 0.18 2.49
N ALA A 62 9.57 0.43 2.23
CA ALA A 62 9.14 1.24 1.10
C ALA A 62 9.71 2.66 1.21
N PHE A 63 9.60 3.30 2.38
CA PHE A 63 10.10 4.66 2.54
C PHE A 63 11.62 4.73 2.43
N LEU A 64 12.35 3.79 3.05
CA LEU A 64 13.81 3.69 2.93
C LEU A 64 14.28 3.42 1.49
N ALA A 65 13.50 2.68 0.70
CA ALA A 65 13.88 2.35 -0.67
C ALA A 65 13.53 3.46 -1.67
N MET A 66 12.56 4.32 -1.34
CA MET A 66 11.95 5.26 -2.31
C MET A 66 12.29 6.72 -2.06
N PHE A 67 12.68 7.08 -0.83
CA PHE A 67 12.81 8.49 -0.41
C PHE A 67 14.09 8.74 0.39
N ASP A 68 14.64 9.94 0.23
CA ASP A 68 15.73 10.49 1.02
C ASP A 68 15.23 11.49 2.07
N PRO A 69 16.02 11.78 3.13
CA PRO A 69 15.70 12.86 4.07
C PRO A 69 15.50 14.20 3.34
N GLY A 70 14.39 14.89 3.62
CA GLY A 70 13.98 16.13 2.97
C GLY A 70 13.07 15.94 1.76
N ASP A 71 12.91 14.72 1.24
CA ASP A 71 11.91 14.45 0.21
C ASP A 71 10.50 14.69 0.72
N ARG A 72 9.63 15.15 -0.19
CA ARG A 72 8.26 15.54 0.13
C ARG A 72 7.27 14.47 -0.27
N VAL A 73 6.54 13.92 0.70
CA VAL A 73 5.56 12.85 0.43
C VAL A 73 4.19 13.30 0.86
N ALA A 74 3.25 13.30 -0.09
CA ALA A 74 1.87 13.66 0.16
C ALA A 74 1.08 12.52 0.81
N ILE A 75 0.26 12.86 1.79
CA ILE A 75 -0.70 11.94 2.41
C ILE A 75 -2.05 12.63 2.58
N ALA A 76 -3.14 11.86 2.56
CA ALA A 76 -4.47 12.38 2.87
C ALA A 76 -4.64 12.66 4.38
N ALA A 77 -5.41 13.70 4.71
CA ALA A 77 -5.84 14.05 6.06
C ALA A 77 -7.38 14.22 6.11
N PRO A 78 -8.08 13.54 7.04
CA PRO A 78 -7.57 12.61 8.05
C PRO A 78 -7.03 11.30 7.44
N GLY A 79 -6.03 10.70 8.09
CA GLY A 79 -5.40 9.47 7.62
C GLY A 79 -4.73 8.70 8.76
N TYR A 80 -4.21 7.50 8.47
CA TYR A 80 -3.60 6.64 9.48
C TYR A 80 -2.33 7.27 10.08
N PRO A 81 -2.27 7.53 11.40
CA PRO A 81 -1.17 8.29 12.01
C PRO A 81 0.22 7.67 11.87
N ALA A 82 0.32 6.34 11.69
CA ALA A 82 1.62 5.68 11.65
C ALA A 82 2.45 6.08 10.41
N TYR A 83 1.82 6.47 9.29
CA TYR A 83 2.55 6.98 8.13
C TYR A 83 3.40 8.19 8.52
N ARG A 84 2.77 9.16 9.21
CA ARG A 84 3.41 10.41 9.67
C ARG A 84 4.58 10.10 10.60
N ASN A 85 4.38 9.20 11.56
CA ASN A 85 5.40 8.85 12.55
C ASN A 85 6.64 8.24 11.90
N ILE A 86 6.46 7.31 10.95
CA ILE A 86 7.58 6.66 10.26
C ILE A 86 8.28 7.67 9.34
N MET A 87 7.53 8.42 8.54
CA MET A 87 8.09 9.43 7.62
C MET A 87 8.92 10.47 8.39
N ALA A 88 8.38 10.99 9.51
CA ALA A 88 9.08 11.96 10.36
C ALA A 88 10.38 11.38 10.94
N ALA A 89 10.36 10.12 11.40
CA ALA A 89 11.55 9.45 11.92
C ALA A 89 12.65 9.25 10.86
N LEU A 90 12.27 9.16 9.58
CA LEU A 90 13.19 9.04 8.44
C LEU A 90 13.59 10.41 7.85
N GLY A 91 13.12 11.52 8.41
CA GLY A 91 13.42 12.86 7.92
C GLY A 91 12.69 13.24 6.64
N ILE A 92 11.62 12.53 6.27
CA ILE A 92 10.77 12.85 5.12
C ILE A 92 9.85 14.03 5.48
N GLU A 93 9.74 15.02 4.61
CA GLU A 93 8.82 16.15 4.75
C GLU A 93 7.40 15.69 4.36
N ILE A 94 6.51 15.62 5.36
CA ILE A 94 5.14 15.14 5.17
C ILE A 94 4.27 16.30 4.66
N VAL A 95 3.61 16.09 3.53
CA VAL A 95 2.65 17.04 2.95
C VAL A 95 1.24 16.53 3.19
N GLU A 96 0.59 17.07 4.21
CA GLU A 96 -0.78 16.68 4.57
C GLU A 96 -1.78 17.42 3.69
N ILE A 97 -2.53 16.66 2.91
CA ILE A 97 -3.61 17.17 2.07
C ILE A 97 -4.91 17.00 2.85
N GLU A 98 -5.38 18.10 3.42
CA GLU A 98 -6.70 18.19 4.06
C GLU A 98 -7.80 17.99 3.01
N LEU A 99 -8.57 16.91 3.15
CA LEU A 99 -9.63 16.56 2.20
C LEU A 99 -10.89 17.42 2.38
N GLY A 100 -11.07 18.05 3.54
CA GLY A 100 -12.23 18.90 3.81
C GLY A 100 -13.55 18.15 3.65
N ALA A 101 -14.31 18.50 2.61
CA ALA A 101 -15.59 17.86 2.29
C ALA A 101 -15.43 16.63 1.38
N ASP A 102 -14.27 16.43 0.76
CA ASP A 102 -14.01 15.30 -0.12
C ASP A 102 -13.81 14.02 0.69
N ALA A 103 -14.35 12.92 0.18
CA ALA A 103 -14.24 11.63 0.84
C ALA A 103 -12.85 11.00 0.69
N TYR A 104 -12.12 11.37 -0.37
CA TYR A 104 -10.85 10.76 -0.74
C TYR A 104 -9.94 11.71 -1.53
N LEU A 105 -8.70 11.29 -1.74
CA LEU A 105 -7.69 12.08 -2.45
C LEU A 105 -7.92 12.07 -3.97
N HIS A 106 -8.07 13.26 -4.56
CA HIS A 106 -8.19 13.45 -6.01
C HIS A 106 -6.86 13.84 -6.68
N ALA A 107 -6.79 13.63 -8.00
CA ALA A 107 -5.66 14.04 -8.83
C ALA A 107 -5.34 15.55 -8.71
N ASP A 108 -6.35 16.41 -8.60
CA ASP A 108 -6.14 17.85 -8.55
C ASP A 108 -5.56 18.32 -7.22
N HIS A 109 -5.82 17.62 -6.12
CA HIS A 109 -5.11 17.82 -4.87
C HIS A 109 -3.61 17.60 -5.05
N LEU A 110 -3.24 16.52 -5.74
CA LEU A 110 -1.85 16.18 -5.99
C LEU A 110 -1.14 17.21 -6.88
N LYS A 111 -1.80 17.63 -7.97
CA LYS A 111 -1.29 18.68 -8.86
C LYS A 111 -1.10 20.01 -8.12
N SER A 112 -2.04 20.37 -7.26
CA SER A 112 -1.98 21.61 -6.48
C SER A 112 -0.80 21.59 -5.51
N ALA A 113 -0.66 20.51 -4.73
CA ALA A 113 0.43 20.33 -3.78
C ALA A 113 1.81 20.29 -4.47
N HIS A 114 1.91 19.60 -5.62
CA HIS A 114 3.15 19.53 -6.40
C HIS A 114 3.54 20.87 -7.04
N ARG A 115 2.56 21.67 -7.46
CA ARG A 115 2.80 23.00 -8.05
C ARG A 115 3.31 24.00 -7.01
N ASP A 116 2.80 23.94 -5.77
CA ASP A 116 3.27 24.78 -4.67
C ASP A 116 4.75 24.53 -4.37
N LYS A 117 5.11 23.26 -4.21
CA LYS A 117 6.49 22.80 -4.13
C LYS A 117 6.53 21.36 -4.67
N PRO A 118 7.58 20.92 -5.38
CA PRO A 118 7.62 19.58 -5.93
C PRO A 118 7.48 18.49 -4.86
N LEU A 119 6.72 17.45 -5.18
CA LEU A 119 6.59 16.22 -4.40
C LEU A 119 7.54 15.16 -4.94
N LYS A 120 7.93 14.21 -4.09
CA LYS A 120 8.65 12.99 -4.46
C LYS A 120 7.76 11.76 -4.45
N GLY A 121 6.67 11.78 -3.69
CA GLY A 121 5.71 10.68 -3.68
C GLY A 121 4.34 11.04 -3.10
N VAL A 122 3.43 10.09 -3.21
CA VAL A 122 2.11 10.10 -2.58
C VAL A 122 1.82 8.75 -1.95
N LEU A 123 1.23 8.78 -0.75
CA LEU A 123 0.69 7.61 -0.08
C LEU A 123 -0.80 7.84 0.23
N PHE A 124 -1.64 6.90 -0.17
CA PHE A 124 -3.06 6.89 0.17
C PHE A 124 -3.52 5.49 0.51
N ALA A 125 -4.62 5.40 1.27
CA ALA A 125 -5.27 4.15 1.61
C ALA A 125 -6.64 4.09 0.92
N SER A 126 -7.00 2.93 0.39
CA SER A 126 -8.33 2.67 -0.16
C SER A 126 -8.66 1.19 0.01
N PRO A 127 -9.61 0.81 0.89
CA PRO A 127 -10.36 1.66 1.82
C PRO A 127 -9.48 2.40 2.84
N ALA A 128 -9.86 3.62 3.19
CA ALA A 128 -9.10 4.49 4.09
C ALA A 128 -9.42 4.25 5.58
N ASN A 129 -8.41 4.39 6.43
CA ASN A 129 -8.56 4.53 7.88
C ASN A 129 -8.25 5.99 8.24
N PRO A 130 -9.14 6.73 8.93
CA PRO A 130 -10.32 6.25 9.69
C PRO A 130 -11.67 6.32 8.97
N THR A 131 -11.73 6.87 7.76
CA THR A 131 -13.02 7.26 7.14
C THR A 131 -13.81 6.10 6.52
N GLY A 132 -13.16 4.99 6.21
CA GLY A 132 -13.74 3.88 5.43
C GLY A 132 -13.94 4.21 3.95
N ALA A 133 -13.52 5.39 3.49
CA ALA A 133 -13.73 5.84 2.12
C ALA A 133 -12.95 4.97 1.13
N VAL A 134 -13.57 4.67 0.00
CA VAL A 134 -12.99 3.92 -1.12
C VAL A 134 -12.86 4.87 -2.29
N ILE A 135 -11.68 4.92 -2.89
CA ILE A 135 -11.45 5.68 -4.13
C ILE A 135 -12.11 4.90 -5.29
N PRO A 136 -13.04 5.51 -6.03
CA PRO A 136 -13.62 4.90 -7.23
C PRO A 136 -12.56 4.56 -8.28
N ALA A 137 -12.82 3.56 -9.12
CA ALA A 137 -11.82 3.03 -10.06
C ALA A 137 -11.31 4.08 -11.07
N ASP A 138 -12.19 4.93 -11.58
CA ASP A 138 -11.87 6.02 -12.50
C ASP A 138 -11.04 7.13 -11.82
N GLU A 139 -11.39 7.48 -10.58
CA GLU A 139 -10.63 8.44 -9.76
C GLU A 139 -9.26 7.87 -9.37
N LEU A 140 -9.17 6.57 -9.05
CA LEU A 140 -7.92 5.89 -8.76
C LEU A 140 -7.00 5.87 -9.98
N ALA A 141 -7.57 5.59 -11.16
CA ALA A 141 -6.84 5.66 -12.42
C ALA A 141 -6.32 7.08 -12.70
N ALA A 142 -7.15 8.10 -12.48
CA ALA A 142 -6.75 9.50 -12.65
C ALA A 142 -5.64 9.91 -11.67
N LEU A 143 -5.73 9.47 -10.41
CA LEU A 143 -4.73 9.73 -9.38
C LEU A 143 -3.38 9.08 -9.72
N VAL A 144 -3.36 7.80 -10.06
CA VAL A 144 -2.14 7.06 -10.44
C VAL A 144 -1.52 7.69 -11.69
N LYS A 145 -2.31 7.93 -12.74
CA LYS A 145 -1.84 8.58 -13.97
C LYS A 145 -1.23 9.95 -13.70
N THR A 146 -1.86 10.76 -12.85
CA THR A 146 -1.34 12.08 -12.48
C THR A 146 -0.01 11.96 -11.74
N ALA A 147 0.14 11.00 -10.84
CA ALA A 147 1.41 10.78 -10.16
C ALA A 147 2.54 10.36 -11.13
N GLU A 148 2.22 9.52 -12.12
CA GLU A 148 3.16 9.16 -13.20
C GLU A 148 3.56 10.38 -14.05
N GLU A 149 2.59 11.21 -14.46
CA GLU A 149 2.85 12.45 -15.22
C GLU A 149 3.72 13.45 -14.45
N LEU A 150 3.56 13.50 -13.12
CA LEU A 150 4.38 14.32 -12.23
C LEU A 150 5.74 13.69 -11.87
N GLY A 151 5.98 12.44 -12.29
CA GLY A 151 7.22 11.72 -12.00
C GLY A 151 7.43 11.42 -10.52
N ILE A 152 6.35 11.24 -9.76
CA ILE A 152 6.41 10.95 -8.32
C ILE A 152 6.03 9.50 -8.03
N ALA A 153 6.54 8.95 -6.93
CA ALA A 153 6.25 7.58 -6.55
C ALA A 153 4.86 7.43 -5.92
N VAL A 154 4.22 6.27 -6.11
CA VAL A 154 2.88 5.96 -5.56
C VAL A 154 2.96 4.78 -4.60
N ILE A 155 2.44 4.97 -3.39
CA ILE A 155 2.22 3.89 -2.42
C ILE A 155 0.72 3.79 -2.14
N SER A 156 0.15 2.62 -2.43
CA SER A 156 -1.25 2.31 -2.14
C SER A 156 -1.35 1.35 -0.96
N ASP A 157 -1.97 1.79 0.14
CA ASP A 157 -2.32 0.92 1.27
C ASP A 157 -3.69 0.28 1.02
N GLU A 158 -3.65 -1.01 0.72
CA GLU A 158 -4.80 -1.86 0.35
C GLU A 158 -5.17 -2.83 1.48
N ILE A 159 -4.69 -2.60 2.71
CA ILE A 159 -4.85 -3.53 3.85
C ILE A 159 -6.31 -3.84 4.21
N TYR A 160 -7.25 -2.98 3.82
CA TYR A 160 -8.69 -3.14 4.06
C TYR A 160 -9.46 -3.74 2.89
N HIS A 161 -8.78 -4.17 1.82
CA HIS A 161 -9.42 -4.93 0.74
C HIS A 161 -10.19 -6.14 1.30
N ARG A 162 -11.31 -6.47 0.65
CA ARG A 162 -12.31 -7.47 1.04
C ARG A 162 -13.14 -7.12 2.27
N LEU A 163 -12.94 -5.94 2.85
CA LEU A 163 -13.82 -5.35 3.87
C LEU A 163 -14.67 -4.19 3.31
N ALA A 164 -14.59 -3.94 2.00
CA ALA A 164 -15.46 -3.01 1.29
C ALA A 164 -16.84 -3.65 1.03
N TYR A 165 -17.92 -2.93 1.34
CA TYR A 165 -19.30 -3.43 1.23
C TYR A 165 -20.04 -2.94 -0.03
N ALA A 166 -19.59 -1.84 -0.62
CA ALA A 166 -20.33 -1.12 -1.67
C ALA A 166 -19.82 -1.39 -3.10
N ALA A 167 -18.60 -1.91 -3.25
CA ALA A 167 -17.96 -2.12 -4.55
C ALA A 167 -16.89 -3.23 -4.44
N PRO A 168 -16.54 -3.89 -5.55
CA PRO A 168 -15.39 -4.78 -5.59
C PRO A 168 -14.09 -4.03 -5.29
N ASP A 169 -13.09 -4.75 -4.78
CA ASP A 169 -11.76 -4.16 -4.58
C ASP A 169 -11.11 -3.83 -5.93
N VAL A 170 -10.44 -2.68 -5.99
CA VAL A 170 -9.65 -2.27 -7.15
C VAL A 170 -8.24 -1.95 -6.67
N THR A 171 -7.28 -2.78 -7.07
CA THR A 171 -5.87 -2.53 -6.78
C THR A 171 -5.30 -1.42 -7.65
N ALA A 172 -4.51 -0.53 -7.05
CA ALA A 172 -3.84 0.54 -7.79
C ALA A 172 -2.85 0.02 -8.85
N LEU A 173 -2.38 -1.23 -8.70
CA LEU A 173 -1.56 -1.92 -9.72
C LEU A 173 -2.28 -2.11 -11.05
N ALA A 174 -3.63 -2.09 -11.08
CA ALA A 174 -4.39 -2.14 -12.33
C ALA A 174 -4.20 -0.87 -13.19
N HIS A 175 -3.71 0.21 -12.60
CA HIS A 175 -3.59 1.52 -13.26
C HIS A 175 -2.15 1.99 -13.46
N GLY A 176 -1.16 1.35 -12.82
CA GLY A 176 0.25 1.71 -12.97
C GLY A 176 1.17 0.59 -12.48
N ALA A 177 2.05 0.12 -13.35
CA ALA A 177 2.96 -0.97 -13.01
C ALA A 177 4.06 -0.56 -12.02
N SER A 178 4.30 0.74 -11.84
CA SER A 178 5.28 1.32 -10.91
C SER A 178 4.74 1.52 -9.49
N VAL A 179 3.43 1.33 -9.28
CA VAL A 179 2.79 1.49 -7.97
C VAL A 179 3.35 0.45 -6.99
N THR A 180 3.66 0.91 -5.78
CA THR A 180 3.99 0.03 -4.64
C THR A 180 2.74 -0.21 -3.81
N VAL A 181 2.28 -1.45 -3.74
CA VAL A 181 1.13 -1.83 -2.91
C VAL A 181 1.59 -2.39 -1.58
N ILE A 182 0.94 -1.94 -0.51
CA ILE A 182 1.11 -2.49 0.84
C ILE A 182 -0.21 -3.14 1.27
N ASN A 183 -0.14 -4.41 1.63
CA ASN A 183 -1.27 -5.20 2.12
C ASN A 183 -0.82 -6.10 3.28
N SER A 184 -1.75 -6.76 3.98
CA SER A 184 -1.43 -7.63 5.11
C SER A 184 -2.55 -8.62 5.41
N PHE A 185 -2.20 -9.70 6.11
CA PHE A 185 -3.15 -10.64 6.69
C PHE A 185 -3.86 -10.10 7.95
N SER A 186 -3.52 -8.90 8.45
CA SER A 186 -3.93 -8.45 9.79
C SER A 186 -5.39 -8.01 9.95
N LYS A 187 -6.15 -7.82 8.85
CA LYS A 187 -7.50 -7.22 8.91
C LYS A 187 -8.58 -8.17 8.41
N TYR A 188 -8.49 -8.61 7.17
CA TYR A 188 -9.52 -9.44 6.55
C TYR A 188 -9.47 -10.91 7.00
N TYR A 189 -8.26 -11.46 7.16
CA TYR A 189 -8.01 -12.88 7.42
C TYR A 189 -8.07 -13.18 8.93
#